data_AF-A0A9D2FLG8-F1
#
_entry.id   AF-A0A9D2FLG8-F1
#
_cell.length_a   1.000
_cell.length_b   1.000
_cell.length_c   1.000
_cell.angle_alpha   90.00
_cell.angle_beta   90.00
_cell.angle_gamma   90.00
#
_symmetry.space_group_name_H-M   'P 1'
#
loop_
_entity.id
_entity.type
_entity.pdbx_description
1 polymer ?
#
loop_
_entity_poly.entity_id
_entity_poly.type
_entity_poly.pdbx_seq_one_letter_code
_entity_poly.pdbx_strand_id
1 'polypeptide(L)'
;MNRIRLVRERRPFAIWDILVYGLLIIFIVALFVVFVLTDVFHTKDANGIQVESHGETIYTYTFGQGGKISAGWQDKIEEREEGDILLVRITTEDGWNELAINDEAGTAVMHDADCSFRKDCTVMRAIGNGGSVITCIPHALKVLPLKGEDYSTPSIG
;
A
#
# COMPACT_ATOMS: atom_id res chain seq x y z
N MET A 1 56.18 -29.36 -29.33
CA MET A 1 55.74 -29.76 -27.98
C MET A 1 54.29 -29.32 -27.77
N ASN A 2 53.41 -30.31 -27.55
CA ASN A 2 51.96 -30.23 -27.71
C ASN A 2 51.24 -29.33 -26.70
N ARG A 3 50.82 -28.13 -27.13
CA ARG A 3 49.87 -27.26 -26.38
C ARG A 3 48.51 -27.93 -26.11
N ILE A 4 48.18 -28.97 -26.88
CA ILE A 4 46.92 -29.71 -26.80
C ILE A 4 46.81 -30.56 -25.52
N ARG A 5 47.93 -31.00 -24.92
CA ARG A 5 47.89 -31.77 -23.66
C ARG A 5 47.57 -30.90 -22.43
N LEU A 6 47.99 -29.63 -22.44
CA LEU A 6 47.80 -28.71 -21.31
C LEU A 6 46.33 -28.28 -21.10
N VAL A 7 45.50 -28.42 -22.13
CA VAL A 7 44.07 -28.10 -22.08
C VAL A 7 43.24 -29.28 -21.55
N ARG A 8 43.76 -30.51 -21.64
CA ARG A 8 43.03 -31.74 -21.27
C ARG A 8 43.06 -32.05 -19.77
N GLU A 9 44.00 -31.45 -19.02
CA GLU A 9 44.18 -31.68 -17.57
C GLU A 9 43.60 -30.58 -16.67
N ARG A 10 43.19 -29.43 -17.24
CA ARG A 10 42.50 -28.42 -16.43
C ARG A 10 41.07 -28.89 -16.21
N ARG A 11 40.76 -29.32 -14.98
CA ARG A 11 39.38 -29.52 -14.54
C ARG A 11 38.58 -28.26 -14.89
N PRO A 12 37.35 -28.39 -15.40
CA PRO A 12 36.56 -27.24 -15.89
C PRO A 12 36.28 -26.19 -14.81
N PHE A 13 36.49 -26.54 -13.53
CA PHE A 13 36.38 -25.64 -12.40
C PHE A 13 37.63 -25.76 -11.53
N ALA A 14 38.35 -24.66 -11.35
CA ALA A 14 39.35 -24.57 -10.31
C ALA A 14 38.63 -24.55 -8.94
N ILE A 15 39.26 -25.08 -7.89
CA ILE A 15 38.70 -25.09 -6.52
C ILE A 15 38.35 -23.66 -6.06
N TRP A 16 39.09 -22.67 -6.56
CA TRP A 16 38.83 -21.25 -6.37
C TRP A 16 37.52 -20.77 -7.00
N ASP A 17 37.16 -21.26 -8.19
CA ASP A 17 35.91 -20.88 -8.85
C ASP A 17 34.70 -21.38 -8.04
N ILE A 18 34.79 -22.60 -7.49
CA ILE A 18 33.74 -23.19 -6.65
C ILE A 18 33.51 -22.35 -5.38
N LEU A 19 34.59 -21.84 -4.77
CA LEU A 19 34.49 -20.95 -3.60
C LEU A 19 33.78 -19.64 -3.94
N VAL A 20 34.13 -19.03 -5.08
CA VAL A 20 33.51 -17.77 -5.52
C VAL A 20 32.03 -17.98 -5.83
N TYR A 21 31.68 -19.05 -6.55
CA TYR A 21 30.27 -19.36 -6.83
C TYR A 21 29.49 -19.69 -5.56
N GLY A 22 30.08 -20.39 -4.60
CA GLY A 22 29.46 -20.64 -3.30
C GLY A 22 29.17 -19.35 -2.55
N LEU A 23 30.13 -18.43 -2.50
CA LEU A 23 29.95 -17.12 -1.85
C LEU A 23 28.90 -16.26 -2.57
N LEU A 24 28.86 -16.30 -3.90
CA LEU A 24 27.84 -15.60 -4.69
C LEU A 24 26.43 -16.13 -4.40
N ILE A 25 26.27 -17.46 -4.30
CA ILE A 25 24.99 -18.08 -3.95
C ILE A 25 24.58 -17.66 -2.54
N ILE A 26 25.49 -17.69 -1.57
CA ILE A 26 25.21 -17.24 -0.20
C ILE A 26 24.78 -15.76 -0.20
N PHE A 27 25.45 -14.91 -0.98
CA PHE A 27 25.07 -13.51 -1.10
C PHE A 27 23.67 -13.32 -1.71
N ILE A 28 23.34 -14.04 -2.78
CA ILE A 28 22.00 -14.00 -3.40
C ILE A 28 20.93 -14.48 -2.43
N VAL A 29 21.18 -15.58 -1.72
CA VAL A 29 20.24 -16.10 -0.71
C VAL A 29 20.08 -15.12 0.44
N ALA A 30 21.16 -14.50 0.92
CA ALA A 30 21.10 -13.49 1.96
C ALA A 30 20.27 -12.28 1.52
N LEU A 31 20.48 -11.77 0.29
CA LEU A 31 19.65 -10.72 -0.27
C LEU A 31 18.19 -11.14 -0.37
N PHE A 32 17.91 -12.35 -0.87
CA PHE A 32 16.54 -12.85 -0.98
C PHE A 32 15.86 -12.97 0.38
N VAL A 33 16.54 -13.51 1.39
CA VAL A 33 16.03 -13.59 2.77
C VAL A 33 15.75 -12.21 3.34
N VAL A 34 16.65 -11.24 3.14
CA VAL A 34 16.42 -9.86 3.58
C VAL A 34 15.20 -9.26 2.85
N PHE A 35 15.13 -9.38 1.52
CA PHE A 35 14.04 -8.77 0.76
C PHE A 35 12.67 -9.45 0.92
N VAL A 36 12.63 -10.76 1.18
CA VAL A 36 11.37 -11.54 1.23
C VAL A 36 10.91 -11.85 2.65
N LEU A 37 11.84 -12.06 3.58
CA LEU A 37 11.52 -12.49 4.95
C LEU A 37 11.74 -11.40 6.00
N THR A 38 12.32 -10.25 5.65
CA THR A 38 12.42 -9.15 6.59
C THR A 38 11.53 -7.99 6.17
N ASP A 39 10.63 -7.62 7.07
CA ASP A 39 9.75 -6.45 7.03
C ASP A 39 10.52 -5.11 7.04
N VAL A 40 11.84 -5.14 6.83
CA VAL A 40 12.74 -3.97 6.83
C VAL A 40 12.35 -2.97 5.73
N PHE A 41 11.67 -3.44 4.67
CA PHE A 41 11.11 -2.62 3.61
C PHE A 41 9.59 -2.47 3.68
N HIS A 42 8.91 -2.91 4.74
CA HIS A 42 7.57 -2.44 5.02
C HIS A 42 7.67 -0.99 5.48
N THR A 43 7.80 -0.11 4.50
CA THR A 43 7.47 1.30 4.67
C THR A 43 6.09 1.34 5.31
N LYS A 44 5.98 2.07 6.43
CA LYS A 44 4.67 2.39 6.98
C LYS A 44 4.01 3.31 5.96
N ASP A 45 3.27 2.70 5.04
CA ASP A 45 2.83 3.31 3.78
C ASP A 45 1.85 4.46 3.98
N ALA A 46 1.24 4.61 5.16
CA ALA A 46 0.49 5.80 5.52
C ALA A 46 0.41 5.95 7.03
N ASN A 47 0.52 7.18 7.56
CA ASN A 47 0.27 7.46 8.98
C ASN A 47 -1.22 7.78 9.27
N GLY A 48 -2.06 7.69 8.24
CA GLY A 48 -3.48 8.00 8.30
C GLY A 48 -4.06 8.24 6.91
N ILE A 49 -5.25 8.81 6.85
CA ILE A 49 -5.89 9.25 5.61
C ILE A 49 -6.41 10.68 5.73
N GLN A 50 -6.50 11.37 4.60
CA GLN A 50 -7.35 12.54 4.43
C GLN A 50 -8.38 12.25 3.36
N VAL A 51 -9.61 12.69 3.59
CA VAL A 51 -10.70 12.63 2.61
C VAL A 51 -10.98 14.03 2.12
N GLU A 52 -11.05 14.16 0.81
CA GLU A 52 -11.37 15.38 0.09
C GLU A 52 -12.67 15.22 -0.68
N SER A 53 -13.49 16.27 -0.69
CA SER A 53 -14.65 16.41 -1.56
C SER A 53 -14.49 17.71 -2.35
N HIS A 54 -14.54 17.64 -3.68
CA HIS A 54 -14.27 18.78 -4.56
C HIS A 54 -12.94 19.53 -4.28
N GLY A 55 -11.93 18.82 -3.77
CA GLY A 55 -10.62 19.39 -3.42
C GLY A 55 -10.56 20.10 -2.06
N GLU A 56 -11.64 20.10 -1.28
CA GLU A 56 -11.63 20.53 0.12
C GLU A 56 -11.47 19.32 1.03
N THR A 57 -10.57 19.39 2.02
CA THR A 57 -10.43 18.33 3.03
C THR A 57 -11.61 18.36 3.99
N ILE A 58 -12.40 17.28 4.00
CA ILE A 58 -13.62 17.16 4.80
C ILE A 58 -13.44 16.29 6.04
N TYR A 59 -12.48 15.37 5.98
CA TYR A 59 -12.19 14.43 7.05
C TYR A 59 -10.72 14.08 7.06
N THR A 60 -10.18 13.87 8.25
CA THR A 60 -8.79 13.46 8.46
C THR A 60 -8.76 12.41 9.54
N TYR A 61 -8.15 11.26 9.26
CA TYR A 61 -7.95 10.21 10.24
C TYR A 61 -6.46 9.95 10.39
N THR A 62 -5.98 9.89 11.63
CA THR A 62 -4.61 9.50 11.93
C THR A 62 -4.65 8.17 12.68
N PHE A 63 -3.93 7.16 12.17
CA PHE A 63 -3.91 5.84 12.80
C PHE A 63 -3.41 5.96 14.25
N GLY A 64 -4.13 5.33 15.19
CA GLY A 64 -3.88 5.37 16.63
C GLY A 64 -4.26 6.68 17.34
N GLN A 65 -4.73 7.71 16.61
CA GLN A 65 -5.14 9.00 17.19
C GLN A 65 -6.61 9.35 16.95
N GLY A 66 -7.23 8.78 15.91
CA GLY A 66 -8.64 8.97 15.60
C GLY A 66 -8.93 9.99 14.48
N GLY A 67 -10.23 10.22 14.27
CA GLY A 67 -10.78 11.09 13.23
C GLY A 67 -10.95 12.54 13.63
N LYS A 68 -10.87 13.44 12.65
CA LYS A 68 -11.16 14.87 12.73
C LYS A 68 -12.01 15.27 11.54
N ILE A 69 -13.20 15.78 11.82
CA ILE A 69 -14.14 16.28 10.82
C ILE A 69 -13.92 17.79 10.64
N SER A 70 -13.86 18.26 9.39
CA SER A 70 -13.75 19.68 9.07
C SER A 70 -15.04 20.44 9.41
N ALA A 71 -14.90 21.75 9.65
CA ALA A 71 -16.07 22.59 9.97
C ALA A 71 -17.09 22.59 8.82
N GLY A 72 -18.37 22.35 9.13
CA GLY A 72 -19.46 22.30 8.15
C GLY A 72 -19.78 20.90 7.63
N TRP A 73 -19.04 19.87 8.07
CA TRP A 73 -19.23 18.47 7.64
C TRP A 73 -19.71 17.53 8.75
N GLN A 74 -19.94 18.04 9.97
CA GLN A 74 -20.30 17.23 11.13
C GLN A 74 -21.59 16.41 10.93
N ASP A 75 -22.59 17.00 10.28
CA ASP A 75 -23.88 16.31 10.05
C ASP A 75 -23.87 15.39 8.82
N LYS A 76 -22.75 15.37 8.08
CA LYS A 76 -22.58 14.61 6.84
C LYS A 76 -21.67 13.40 7.00
N ILE A 77 -20.99 13.28 8.14
CA ILE A 77 -20.03 12.23 8.42
C ILE A 77 -20.45 11.48 9.67
N GLU A 78 -20.68 10.18 9.52
CA GLU A 78 -21.04 9.29 10.60
C GLU A 78 -19.93 8.27 10.82
N GLU A 79 -19.49 8.13 12.06
CA GLU A 79 -18.50 7.13 12.47
C GLU A 79 -19.19 6.01 13.24
N ARG A 80 -18.88 4.76 12.89
CA ARG A 80 -19.37 3.55 13.57
C ARG A 80 -18.24 2.55 13.75
N GLU A 81 -18.04 2.09 14.97
CA GLU A 81 -17.11 1.00 15.25
C GLU A 81 -17.81 -0.35 15.09
N GLU A 82 -17.18 -1.28 14.37
CA GLU A 82 -17.60 -2.66 14.21
C GLU A 82 -16.40 -3.58 14.45
N GLY A 83 -16.21 -3.97 15.72
CA GLY A 83 -15.03 -4.72 16.15
C GLY A 83 -13.77 -3.86 16.04
N ASP A 84 -12.78 -4.33 15.28
CA ASP A 84 -11.50 -3.64 15.07
C ASP A 84 -11.52 -2.70 13.83
N ILE A 85 -12.70 -2.54 13.21
CA ILE A 85 -12.90 -1.71 12.01
C ILE A 85 -13.74 -0.50 12.37
N LEU A 86 -13.25 0.69 12.02
CA LEU A 86 -14.01 1.93 12.04
C LEU A 86 -14.62 2.15 10.65
N LEU A 87 -15.95 2.14 10.58
CA LEU A 87 -16.74 2.51 9.41
C LEU A 87 -17.04 4.01 9.45
N VAL A 88 -16.61 4.73 8.42
CA VAL A 88 -16.85 6.17 8.25
C VAL A 88 -17.73 6.39 7.03
N ARG A 89 -18.99 6.71 7.26
CA ARG A 89 -19.94 7.04 6.20
C ARG A 89 -19.95 8.54 5.93
N ILE A 90 -19.75 8.91 4.67
CA ILE A 90 -19.68 10.28 4.19
C ILE A 90 -20.83 10.47 3.21
N THR A 91 -21.72 11.42 3.51
CA THR A 91 -22.88 11.75 2.67
C THR A 91 -22.65 13.13 2.04
N THR A 92 -22.58 13.17 0.71
CA THR A 92 -22.51 14.40 -0.08
C THR A 92 -23.87 14.68 -0.74
N GLU A 93 -23.95 15.74 -1.53
CA GLU A 93 -25.15 16.03 -2.32
C GLU A 93 -25.35 15.02 -3.47
N ASP A 94 -24.27 14.38 -3.90
CA ASP A 94 -24.24 13.45 -5.02
C ASP A 94 -24.46 11.98 -4.62
N GLY A 95 -24.41 11.65 -3.32
CA GLY A 95 -24.58 10.29 -2.80
C GLY A 95 -23.81 10.07 -1.50
N TRP A 96 -23.49 8.80 -1.20
CA TRP A 96 -22.72 8.41 -0.03
C TRP A 96 -21.60 7.42 -0.35
N ASN A 97 -20.58 7.46 0.50
CA ASN A 97 -19.43 6.56 0.51
C ASN A 97 -19.17 6.10 1.93
N GLU A 98 -18.83 4.82 2.12
CA GLU A 98 -18.48 4.26 3.42
C GLU A 98 -17.07 3.71 3.37
N LEU A 99 -16.19 4.25 4.21
CA LEU A 99 -14.81 3.84 4.35
C LEU A 99 -14.67 2.89 5.54
N ALA A 100 -13.97 1.79 5.36
CA ALA A 100 -13.52 0.92 6.44
C ALA A 100 -12.05 1.22 6.75
N ILE A 101 -11.79 1.57 8.01
CA ILE A 101 -10.47 1.88 8.53
C ILE A 101 -10.11 0.81 9.56
N ASN A 102 -8.99 0.12 9.36
CA ASN A 102 -8.45 -0.83 10.32
C ASN A 102 -7.17 -0.24 10.92
N ASP A 103 -7.24 0.10 12.21
CA ASP A 103 -6.16 0.80 12.91
C ASP A 103 -4.97 -0.12 13.20
N GLU A 104 -5.22 -1.38 13.53
CA GLU A 104 -4.17 -2.38 13.79
C GLU A 104 -3.35 -2.69 12.54
N ALA A 105 -4.03 -2.81 11.40
CA ALA A 105 -3.40 -3.03 10.10
C ALA A 105 -2.84 -1.75 9.48
N GLY A 106 -3.23 -0.57 9.98
CA GLY A 106 -2.85 0.73 9.39
C GLY A 106 -3.38 0.90 7.97
N THR A 107 -4.59 0.41 7.69
CA THR A 107 -5.17 0.42 6.34
C THR A 107 -6.53 1.09 6.28
N ALA A 108 -6.85 1.66 5.13
CA ALA A 108 -8.17 2.21 4.83
C ALA A 108 -8.63 1.80 3.44
N VAL A 109 -9.87 1.36 3.31
CA VAL A 109 -10.47 0.90 2.05
C VAL A 109 -11.90 1.41 1.93
N MET A 110 -12.38 1.62 0.70
CA MET A 110 -13.79 1.90 0.47
C MET A 110 -14.59 0.61 0.67
N HIS A 111 -15.43 0.57 1.70
CA HIS A 111 -16.29 -0.56 1.99
C HIS A 111 -17.49 -0.61 1.06
N ASP A 112 -18.19 0.52 0.91
CA ASP A 112 -19.37 0.61 0.06
C ASP A 112 -19.61 2.04 -0.47
N ALA A 113 -20.45 2.17 -1.49
CA ALA A 113 -20.89 3.43 -2.09
C ALA A 113 -22.18 3.25 -2.92
N ASP A 114 -22.93 4.32 -3.15
CA ASP A 114 -24.06 4.34 -4.09
C ASP A 114 -23.75 4.99 -5.46
N CYS A 115 -22.47 5.13 -5.80
CA CYS A 115 -22.01 5.89 -6.97
C CYS A 115 -22.34 5.27 -8.32
N SER A 116 -22.49 3.95 -8.40
CA SER A 116 -22.89 3.23 -9.62
C SER A 116 -23.21 1.78 -9.28
N PHE A 117 -23.75 1.03 -10.26
CA PHE A 117 -23.93 -0.41 -10.12
C PHE A 117 -22.60 -1.17 -9.91
N ARG A 118 -21.49 -0.68 -10.46
CA ARG A 118 -20.17 -1.34 -10.37
C ARG A 118 -19.36 -0.93 -9.14
N LYS A 119 -19.64 0.25 -8.58
CA LYS A 119 -18.99 0.78 -7.37
C LYS A 119 -17.46 0.74 -7.49
N ASP A 120 -16.89 1.28 -8.57
CA ASP A 120 -15.46 1.15 -8.90
C ASP A 120 -14.52 1.61 -7.77
N CYS A 121 -14.96 2.51 -6.89
CA CYS A 121 -14.19 2.93 -5.71
C CYS A 121 -13.96 1.79 -4.68
N THR A 122 -14.85 0.79 -4.62
CA THR A 122 -14.78 -0.36 -3.68
C THR A 122 -13.78 -1.43 -4.08
N VAL A 123 -13.35 -1.45 -5.35
CA VAL A 123 -12.36 -2.41 -5.87
C VAL A 123 -10.94 -1.87 -5.88
N MET A 124 -10.75 -0.61 -5.51
CA MET A 124 -9.44 0.02 -5.40
C MET A 124 -8.64 -0.57 -4.24
N ARG A 125 -7.31 -0.55 -4.34
CA ARG A 125 -6.43 -1.05 -3.27
C ARG A 125 -6.56 -0.19 -2.03
N ALA A 126 -6.46 -0.84 -0.87
CA ALA A 126 -6.43 -0.16 0.41
C ALA A 126 -5.21 0.77 0.53
N ILE A 127 -5.43 1.95 1.08
CA ILE A 127 -4.36 2.85 1.51
C ILE A 127 -3.64 2.19 2.69
N GLY A 128 -2.31 2.28 2.75
CA GLY A 128 -1.48 1.59 3.73
C GLY A 128 -1.04 0.17 3.32
N ASN A 129 -1.52 -0.33 2.17
CA ASN A 129 -1.10 -1.61 1.58
C ASN A 129 -0.82 -1.44 0.08
N GLY A 130 0.15 -0.57 -0.25
CA GLY A 130 0.50 -0.22 -1.63
C GLY A 130 -0.58 0.49 -2.46
N GLY A 131 -1.68 0.93 -1.84
CA GLY A 131 -2.67 1.82 -2.46
C GLY A 131 -2.31 3.30 -2.22
N SER A 132 -2.24 4.09 -3.28
CA SER A 132 -1.87 5.51 -3.20
C SER A 132 -3.06 6.47 -3.12
N VAL A 133 -4.21 6.06 -3.66
CA VAL A 133 -5.42 6.90 -3.72
C VAL A 133 -6.65 6.03 -3.92
N ILE A 134 -7.76 6.42 -3.31
CA ILE A 134 -9.09 5.88 -3.61
C ILE A 134 -9.95 7.04 -4.11
N THR A 135 -10.60 6.89 -5.27
CA THR A 135 -11.41 7.96 -5.86
C THR A 135 -12.80 7.47 -6.23
N CYS A 136 -13.82 8.20 -5.80
CA CYS A 136 -15.20 8.06 -6.24
C CYS A 136 -15.53 9.22 -7.18
N ILE A 137 -15.38 8.99 -8.50
CA ILE A 137 -15.61 10.03 -9.51
C ILE A 137 -17.05 10.58 -9.45
N PRO A 138 -18.12 9.75 -9.34
CA PRO A 138 -19.48 10.27 -9.34
C PRO A 138 -19.82 11.16 -8.14
N HIS A 139 -19.18 10.96 -6.99
CA HIS A 139 -19.40 11.78 -5.78
C HIS A 139 -18.29 12.81 -5.54
N ALA A 140 -17.41 13.02 -6.51
CA ALA A 140 -16.26 13.91 -6.42
C ALA A 140 -15.41 13.74 -5.14
N LEU A 141 -15.32 12.51 -4.64
CA LEU A 141 -14.68 12.17 -3.36
C LEU A 141 -13.35 11.47 -3.58
N LYS A 142 -12.33 11.85 -2.83
CA LYS A 142 -10.97 11.33 -2.93
C LYS A 142 -10.42 11.04 -1.54
N VAL A 143 -9.79 9.89 -1.38
CA VAL A 143 -9.10 9.48 -0.16
C VAL A 143 -7.62 9.37 -0.46
N LEU A 144 -6.80 10.01 0.37
CA LEU A 144 -5.37 10.18 0.20
C LEU A 144 -4.64 9.76 1.49
N PRO A 145 -3.41 9.23 1.41
CA PRO A 145 -2.59 8.92 2.57
C PRO A 145 -2.12 10.20 3.29
N LEU A 146 -2.19 10.20 4.62
CA LEU A 146 -1.67 11.26 5.46
C LEU A 146 -0.15 11.07 5.66
N LYS A 147 0.67 11.74 4.84
CA LYS A 147 2.14 11.63 4.80
C LYS A 147 2.64 10.18 4.70
N GLY A 148 3.03 9.82 3.49
CA GLY A 148 3.56 8.50 3.14
C GLY A 148 3.30 8.22 1.67
N GLU A 149 3.51 9.20 0.78
CA GLU A 149 3.39 8.89 -0.65
C GLU A 149 4.51 7.91 -1.01
N ASP A 150 4.17 6.63 -1.07
CA ASP A 150 5.01 5.62 -1.67
C ASP A 150 4.98 5.80 -3.19
N TYR A 151 5.91 6.61 -3.70
CA TYR A 151 6.13 6.80 -5.14
C TYR A 151 6.76 5.58 -5.82
N SER A 152 7.04 4.49 -5.09
CA SER A 152 7.74 3.33 -5.65
C SER A 152 6.83 2.48 -6.55
N THR A 153 5.50 2.64 -6.47
CA THR A 153 4.56 1.92 -7.33
C THR A 153 3.66 2.87 -8.12
N PRO A 154 3.63 2.78 -9.47
CA PRO A 154 2.67 3.54 -10.26
C PRO A 154 1.26 3.01 -10.00
N SER A 155 0.35 3.90 -9.60
CA SER A 155 -1.08 3.57 -9.54
C SER A 155 -1.64 3.52 -10.96
N ILE A 156 -1.86 2.32 -11.48
CA ILE A 156 -2.60 2.12 -12.74
C ILE A 156 -4.08 2.07 -12.34
N GLY A 157 -4.80 3.15 -12.65
CA GLY A 157 -6.27 3.20 -12.64
C GLY A 157 -6.85 2.64 -13.92
#